data_AF-A0A2P5IFC8-F1
#
_entry.id   AF-A0A2P5IFC8-F1
#
_cell.length_a   1.000
_cell.length_b   1.000
_cell.length_c   1.000
_cell.angle_alpha   90.00
_cell.angle_beta   90.00
_cell.angle_gamma   90.00
#
_symmetry.space_group_name_H-M   'P 1'
#
loop_
_entity.id
_entity.type
_entity.pdbx_description
1 polymer ?
#
loop_
_entity_poly.entity_id
_entity_poly.type
_entity_poly.pdbx_seq_one_letter_code
_entity_poly.pdbx_strand_id
1 'polypeptide(L)'
;MPSSPKDHLQALEKEVCLLQKLLTATEHTATNLSQACIDIRADFDNMNKKHIQLTRAFEKCRTDLWSASSRMDRKAAARAEERMGAVVEEQVRIQRLLPKMYRELGESVGARDSTWEIIRGYRDKVARKMEEIHTLRPCQSLTCAHCGRGGGAAVLQKVKVKVKDQVSRIWRAQ
;
A
#
# COMPACT_ATOMS: atom_id res chain seq x y z
N MET A 1 10.81 37.02 -0.88
CA MET A 1 11.84 36.35 -1.70
C MET A 1 13.01 35.99 -0.79
N PRO A 2 13.57 34.77 -0.83
CA PRO A 2 14.67 34.41 0.05
C PRO A 2 15.88 35.30 -0.24
N SER A 3 16.37 35.97 0.79
CA SER A 3 17.36 37.04 0.71
C SER A 3 18.82 36.55 0.68
N SER A 4 19.07 35.24 0.82
CA SER A 4 20.39 34.63 0.60
C SER A 4 20.30 33.14 0.24
N PRO A 5 21.32 32.56 -0.44
CA PRO A 5 21.39 31.12 -0.72
C PRO A 5 21.33 30.22 0.52
N LYS A 6 21.77 30.71 1.69
CA LYS A 6 21.67 30.00 2.97
C LYS A 6 20.23 29.90 3.46
N ASP A 7 19.46 30.97 3.30
CA ASP A 7 18.04 30.98 3.69
C ASP A 7 17.22 30.02 2.81
N HIS A 8 17.57 29.94 1.51
CA HIS A 8 16.96 28.98 0.59
C HIS A 8 17.29 27.53 0.98
N LEU A 9 18.56 27.22 1.28
CA LEU A 9 18.96 25.91 1.78
C LEU A 9 18.21 25.51 3.05
N GLN A 10 18.11 26.43 4.03
CA GLN A 10 17.40 26.16 5.27
C GLN A 10 15.89 25.95 5.05
N ALA A 11 15.30 26.66 4.08
CA ALA A 11 13.91 26.45 3.69
C ALA A 11 13.71 25.05 3.08
N LEU A 12 14.59 24.63 2.16
CA LEU A 12 14.54 23.29 1.56
C LEU A 12 14.71 22.18 2.60
N GLU A 13 15.64 22.32 3.54
CA GLU A 13 15.84 21.35 4.63
C GLU A 13 14.60 21.23 5.52
N LYS A 14 13.94 22.35 5.83
CA LYS A 14 12.66 22.36 6.56
C LYS A 14 11.53 21.69 5.76
N GLU A 15 11.44 21.97 4.46
CA GLU A 15 10.47 21.32 3.56
C GLU A 15 10.68 19.81 3.49
N VAL A 16 11.91 19.35 3.33
CA VAL A 16 12.24 17.91 3.32
C VAL A 16 11.86 17.25 4.64
N CYS A 17 12.19 17.87 5.78
CA CYS A 17 11.82 17.36 7.10
C CYS A 17 10.29 17.24 7.25
N LEU A 18 9.53 18.25 6.79
CA LEU A 18 8.07 18.19 6.79
C LEU A 18 7.53 17.08 5.89
N LEU A 19 8.04 16.97 4.66
CA LEU A 19 7.65 15.93 3.70
C LEU A 19 7.94 14.53 4.23
N GLN A 20 9.07 14.33 4.92
CA GLN A 20 9.41 13.05 5.55
C GLN A 20 8.43 12.71 6.69
N LYS A 21 8.05 13.67 7.53
CA LYS A 21 7.03 13.45 8.58
C LYS A 21 5.67 13.08 7.98
N LEU A 22 5.25 13.79 6.93
CA LEU A 22 4.02 13.49 6.20
C LEU A 22 4.08 12.10 5.55
N LEU A 23 5.22 11.74 4.96
CA LEU A 23 5.44 10.43 4.38
C LEU A 23 5.32 9.32 5.44
N THR A 24 6.00 9.43 6.57
CA THR A 24 5.90 8.45 7.67
C THR A 24 4.46 8.29 8.17
N ALA A 25 3.75 9.40 8.37
CA ALA A 25 2.35 9.36 8.80
C ALA A 25 1.46 8.66 7.75
N THR A 26 1.67 8.96 6.47
CA THR A 26 0.90 8.36 5.37
C THR A 26 1.23 6.86 5.20
N GLU A 27 2.48 6.46 5.38
CA GLU A 27 2.90 5.05 5.37
C GLU A 27 2.27 4.26 6.52
N HIS A 28 2.13 4.88 7.70
CA HIS A 28 1.40 4.28 8.81
C HIS A 28 -0.09 4.09 8.45
N THR A 29 -0.74 5.09 7.86
CA THR A 29 -2.12 4.97 7.36
C THR A 29 -2.25 3.85 6.33
N ALA A 30 -1.33 3.75 5.36
CA ALA A 30 -1.34 2.68 4.36
C ALA A 30 -1.21 1.28 4.98
N THR A 31 -0.42 1.15 6.05
CA THR A 31 -0.27 -0.09 6.81
C THR A 31 -1.58 -0.47 7.49
N ASN A 32 -2.22 0.48 8.16
CA ASN A 32 -3.52 0.25 8.83
C ASN A 32 -4.61 -0.14 7.82
N LEU A 33 -4.67 0.51 6.66
CA LEU A 33 -5.59 0.16 5.57
C LEU A 33 -5.31 -1.24 5.00
N SER A 34 -4.04 -1.61 4.88
CA SER A 34 -3.65 -2.95 4.43
C SER A 34 -4.10 -4.02 5.42
N GLN A 35 -3.96 -3.76 6.73
CA GLN A 35 -4.47 -4.65 7.76
C GLN A 35 -6.00 -4.78 7.71
N ALA A 36 -6.72 -3.66 7.59
CA ALA A 36 -8.18 -3.68 7.46
C ALA A 36 -8.64 -4.51 6.25
N CYS A 37 -7.94 -4.41 5.10
CA CYS A 37 -8.23 -5.25 3.93
C CYS A 37 -8.04 -6.74 4.22
N ILE A 38 -7.01 -7.11 4.99
CA ILE A 38 -6.75 -8.51 5.39
C ILE A 38 -7.87 -9.01 6.29
N ASP A 39 -8.26 -8.22 7.28
CA ASP A 39 -9.30 -8.59 8.25
C ASP A 39 -10.65 -8.81 7.57
N ILE A 40 -11.08 -7.86 6.71
CA ILE A 40 -12.33 -8.00 5.93
C ILE A 40 -12.30 -9.25 5.04
N ARG A 41 -11.14 -9.56 4.44
CA ARG A 41 -11.00 -10.76 3.60
C ARG A 41 -11.10 -12.04 4.41
N ALA A 42 -10.54 -12.07 5.62
CA ALA A 42 -10.68 -13.20 6.53
C ALA A 42 -12.16 -13.42 6.93
N ASP A 43 -12.90 -12.34 7.17
CA ASP A 43 -14.34 -12.40 7.45
C ASP A 43 -15.13 -12.95 6.26
N PHE A 44 -14.78 -12.56 5.04
CA PHE A 44 -15.35 -13.13 3.82
C PHE A 44 -15.11 -14.63 3.71
N ASP A 45 -13.88 -15.09 3.96
CA ASP A 45 -13.54 -16.52 3.91
C ASP A 45 -14.32 -17.32 4.96
N ASN A 46 -14.48 -16.76 6.16
CA ASN A 46 -15.27 -17.36 7.23
C ASN A 46 -16.76 -17.44 6.86
N MET A 47 -17.32 -16.38 6.28
CA MET A 47 -18.70 -16.38 5.79
C MET A 47 -18.91 -17.36 4.63
N ASN A 48 -17.95 -17.46 3.71
CA ASN A 48 -18.03 -18.42 2.61
C ASN A 48 -18.02 -19.87 3.11
N LYS A 49 -17.15 -20.19 4.08
CA LYS A 49 -17.16 -21.51 4.75
C LYS A 49 -18.52 -21.79 5.39
N LYS A 50 -19.09 -20.81 6.10
CA LYS A 50 -20.42 -20.94 6.71
C LYS A 50 -21.52 -21.16 5.66
N HIS A 51 -21.48 -20.44 4.54
CA HIS A 51 -22.41 -20.61 3.44
C HIS A 51 -22.36 -22.02 2.84
N ILE A 52 -21.17 -22.58 2.64
CA ILE A 52 -20.98 -23.96 2.16
C ILE A 52 -21.57 -24.96 3.17
N GLN A 53 -21.32 -24.78 4.47
CA GLN A 53 -21.87 -25.64 5.51
C GLN A 53 -23.40 -25.61 5.54
N LEU A 54 -24.00 -24.41 5.45
CA LEU A 54 -25.45 -24.25 5.40
C LEU A 54 -26.06 -24.87 4.16
N THR A 55 -25.39 -24.76 3.00
CA THR A 55 -25.84 -25.41 1.76
C THR A 55 -25.91 -26.93 1.93
N ARG A 56 -24.88 -27.54 2.50
CA ARG A 56 -24.89 -28.99 2.82
C ARG A 56 -25.96 -29.36 3.84
N ALA A 57 -26.16 -28.52 4.86
CA ALA A 57 -27.19 -28.73 5.87
C ALA A 57 -28.60 -28.66 5.26
N PHE A 58 -28.83 -27.73 4.33
CA PHE A 58 -30.08 -27.60 3.59
C PHE A 58 -30.37 -28.86 2.77
N GLU A 59 -29.39 -29.35 2.00
CA GLU A 59 -29.53 -30.57 1.21
C GLU A 59 -29.84 -31.80 2.08
N LYS A 60 -29.20 -31.89 3.26
CA LYS A 60 -29.50 -32.94 4.24
C LYS A 60 -30.93 -32.83 4.75
N CYS A 61 -31.38 -31.64 5.17
CA CYS A 61 -32.75 -31.44 5.64
C CYS A 61 -33.77 -31.75 4.54
N ARG A 62 -33.46 -31.41 3.27
CA ARG A 62 -34.29 -31.75 2.12
C ARG A 62 -34.44 -33.26 1.94
N THR A 63 -33.33 -33.99 2.08
CA THR A 63 -33.32 -35.46 1.97
C THR A 63 -34.07 -36.12 3.13
N ASP A 64 -33.89 -35.61 4.35
CA ASP A 64 -34.61 -36.07 5.54
C ASP A 64 -36.12 -35.84 5.39
N LEU A 65 -36.53 -34.65 4.92
CA LEU A 65 -37.92 -34.28 4.69
C LEU A 65 -38.55 -35.18 3.63
N TRP A 66 -37.87 -35.37 2.49
CA TRP A 66 -38.33 -36.29 1.44
C TRP A 66 -38.53 -37.70 1.99
N SER A 67 -37.53 -38.25 2.69
CA SER A 67 -37.58 -39.59 3.26
C SER A 67 -38.69 -39.76 4.29
N ALA A 68 -38.91 -38.75 5.14
CA ALA A 68 -40.00 -38.76 6.12
C ALA A 68 -41.37 -38.71 5.44
N SER A 69 -41.53 -37.86 4.43
CA SER A 69 -42.75 -37.73 3.64
C SER A 69 -43.08 -39.02 2.87
N SER A 70 -42.08 -39.68 2.26
CA SER A 70 -42.28 -40.96 1.57
C SER A 70 -42.74 -42.08 2.51
N ARG A 71 -42.33 -42.04 3.78
CA ARG A 71 -42.80 -42.97 4.82
C ARG A 71 -44.10 -42.54 5.50
N MET A 72 -44.68 -41.41 5.07
CA MET A 72 -45.84 -40.77 5.70
C MET A 72 -45.64 -40.45 7.20
N ASP A 73 -44.39 -40.29 7.64
CA ASP A 73 -44.06 -39.91 9.02
C ASP A 73 -44.13 -38.38 9.17
N ARG A 74 -45.33 -37.90 9.51
CA ARG A 74 -45.62 -36.47 9.69
C ARG A 74 -44.74 -35.83 10.76
N LYS A 75 -44.42 -36.55 11.84
CA LYS A 75 -43.65 -35.99 12.96
C LYS A 75 -42.19 -35.78 12.56
N ALA A 76 -41.61 -36.71 11.81
CA ALA A 76 -40.26 -36.56 11.27
C ALA A 76 -40.18 -35.49 10.17
N ALA A 77 -41.21 -35.40 9.32
CA ALA A 77 -41.31 -34.39 8.27
C ALA A 77 -41.33 -32.97 8.88
N ALA A 78 -42.19 -32.72 9.86
CA ALA A 78 -42.28 -31.41 10.53
C ALA A 78 -40.94 -30.99 11.17
N ARG A 79 -40.23 -31.92 11.83
CA ARG A 79 -38.89 -31.62 12.39
C ARG A 79 -37.86 -31.30 11.30
N ALA A 80 -37.94 -31.95 10.15
CA ALA A 80 -37.02 -31.67 9.04
C ALA A 80 -37.31 -30.32 8.39
N GLU A 81 -38.58 -29.95 8.26
CA GLU A 81 -39.03 -28.65 7.79
C GLU A 81 -38.60 -27.51 8.72
N GLU A 82 -38.77 -27.66 10.03
CA GLU A 82 -38.31 -26.68 11.02
C GLU A 82 -36.79 -26.44 10.92
N ARG A 83 -35.99 -27.52 10.84
CA ARG A 83 -34.53 -27.40 10.64
C ARG A 83 -34.19 -26.73 9.32
N MET A 84 -34.91 -27.06 8.25
CA MET A 84 -34.73 -26.43 6.95
C MET A 84 -35.02 -24.93 7.02
N GLY A 85 -36.10 -24.53 7.71
CA GLY A 85 -36.45 -23.13 7.95
C GLY A 85 -35.31 -22.37 8.64
N ALA A 86 -34.76 -22.92 9.72
CA ALA A 86 -33.62 -22.32 10.43
C ALA A 86 -32.37 -22.17 9.55
N VAL A 87 -32.07 -23.16 8.69
CA VAL A 87 -30.96 -23.07 7.73
C VAL A 87 -31.20 -21.96 6.70
N VAL A 88 -32.42 -21.84 6.17
CA VAL A 88 -32.79 -20.80 5.20
C VAL A 88 -32.71 -19.41 5.82
N GLU A 89 -33.20 -19.23 7.05
CA GLU A 89 -33.10 -17.95 7.76
C GLU A 89 -31.64 -17.49 7.91
N GLU A 90 -30.76 -18.41 8.27
CA GLU A 90 -29.33 -18.10 8.40
C GLU A 90 -28.67 -17.83 7.04
N GLN A 91 -29.05 -18.54 5.96
CA GLN A 91 -28.59 -18.22 4.61
C GLN A 91 -29.05 -16.82 4.16
N VAL A 92 -30.30 -16.45 4.44
CA VAL A 92 -30.83 -15.11 4.16
C VAL A 92 -30.05 -14.05 4.96
N ARG A 93 -29.74 -14.32 6.23
CA ARG A 93 -28.93 -13.42 7.06
C ARG A 93 -27.56 -13.17 6.44
N ILE A 94 -26.87 -14.21 5.97
CA ILE A 94 -25.59 -14.11 5.26
C ILE A 94 -25.75 -13.30 3.97
N GLN A 95 -26.76 -13.59 3.16
CA GLN A 95 -27.00 -12.86 1.90
C GLN A 95 -27.25 -11.37 2.11
N ARG A 96 -27.90 -10.98 3.22
CA ARG A 96 -28.10 -9.57 3.59
C ARG A 96 -26.81 -8.86 4.01
N LEU A 97 -25.83 -9.59 4.56
CA LEU A 97 -24.56 -9.02 5.03
C LEU A 97 -23.55 -8.84 3.90
N LEU A 98 -23.55 -9.72 2.90
CA LEU A 98 -22.57 -9.71 1.79
C LEU A 98 -22.42 -8.35 1.09
N PRO A 99 -23.50 -7.63 0.70
CA PRO A 99 -23.36 -6.35 0.01
C PRO A 99 -22.62 -5.29 0.83
N LYS A 100 -22.83 -5.27 2.15
CA LYS A 100 -22.15 -4.35 3.05
C LYS A 100 -20.65 -4.65 3.09
N MET A 101 -20.29 -5.92 3.25
CA MET A 101 -18.88 -6.33 3.27
C MET A 101 -18.17 -6.07 1.95
N TYR A 102 -18.84 -6.27 0.81
CA TYR A 102 -18.23 -5.99 -0.50
C TYR A 102 -17.95 -4.50 -0.68
N ARG A 103 -18.85 -3.66 -0.18
CA ARG A 103 -18.67 -2.21 -0.16
C ARG A 103 -17.49 -1.82 0.72
N GLU A 104 -17.45 -2.30 1.96
CA GLU A 104 -16.37 -2.01 2.91
C GLU A 104 -15.00 -2.46 2.38
N LEU A 105 -14.94 -3.62 1.73
CA LEU A 105 -13.72 -4.10 1.06
C LEU A 105 -13.31 -3.17 -0.08
N GLY A 106 -14.27 -2.80 -0.95
CA GLY A 106 -14.01 -1.91 -2.08
C GLY A 106 -13.52 -0.53 -1.63
N GLU A 107 -14.15 0.05 -0.61
CA GLU A 107 -13.74 1.32 -0.01
C GLU A 107 -12.34 1.23 0.60
N SER A 108 -12.04 0.15 1.33
CA SER A 108 -10.73 -0.06 1.95
C SER A 108 -9.63 -0.25 0.91
N VAL A 109 -9.88 -1.02 -0.16
CA VAL A 109 -8.94 -1.21 -1.27
C VAL A 109 -8.71 0.10 -2.02
N GLY A 110 -9.77 0.84 -2.35
CA GLY A 110 -9.65 2.14 -3.01
C GLY A 110 -8.88 3.16 -2.18
N ALA A 111 -9.16 3.24 -0.88
CA ALA A 111 -8.42 4.10 0.04
C ALA A 111 -6.95 3.70 0.15
N ARG A 112 -6.64 2.41 0.22
CA ARG A 112 -5.27 1.89 0.27
C ARG A 112 -4.49 2.28 -0.99
N ASP A 113 -5.07 2.06 -2.16
CA ASP A 113 -4.40 2.32 -3.44
C ASP A 113 -4.15 3.83 -3.64
N SER A 114 -5.14 4.67 -3.33
CA SER A 114 -4.99 6.14 -3.30
C SER A 114 -3.89 6.59 -2.33
N THR A 115 -3.82 5.98 -1.14
CA THR A 115 -2.77 6.28 -0.15
C THR A 115 -1.37 5.94 -0.68
N TRP A 116 -1.23 4.80 -1.38
CA TRP A 116 0.05 4.43 -2.01
C TRP A 116 0.47 5.38 -3.13
N GLU A 117 -0.49 5.94 -3.89
CA GLU A 117 -0.20 6.98 -4.87
C GLU A 117 0.30 8.27 -4.21
N ILE A 118 -0.31 8.67 -3.10
CA ILE A 118 0.14 9.83 -2.31
C ILE A 118 1.56 9.60 -1.77
N ILE A 119 1.85 8.41 -1.24
CA ILE A 119 3.19 8.00 -0.78
C ILE A 119 4.21 8.15 -1.90
N ARG A 120 3.89 7.66 -3.10
CA ARG A 120 4.76 7.79 -4.28
C ARG A 120 5.02 9.26 -4.60
N GLY A 121 3.98 10.08 -4.60
CA GLY A 121 4.09 11.52 -4.83
C GLY A 121 4.97 12.24 -3.78
N TYR A 122 4.87 11.86 -2.51
CA TYR A 122 5.76 12.40 -1.46
C TYR A 122 7.20 11.95 -1.64
N ARG A 123 7.46 10.67 -1.95
CA ARG A 123 8.81 10.17 -2.23
C ARG A 123 9.47 10.92 -3.40
N ASP A 124 8.72 11.17 -4.46
CA ASP A 124 9.21 11.93 -5.62
C ASP A 124 9.48 13.41 -5.29
N LYS A 125 8.67 14.02 -4.42
CA LYS A 125 8.92 15.39 -3.93
C LYS A 125 10.17 15.45 -3.06
N VAL A 126 10.33 14.51 -2.13
CA VAL A 126 11.53 14.41 -1.28
C VAL A 126 12.78 14.23 -2.15
N ALA A 127 12.75 13.31 -3.12
CA ALA A 127 13.88 13.07 -4.02
C ALA A 127 14.29 14.34 -4.79
N ARG A 128 13.32 15.06 -5.38
CA ARG A 128 13.60 16.32 -6.10
C ARG A 128 14.17 17.40 -5.19
N LYS A 129 13.65 17.55 -3.97
CA LYS A 129 14.14 18.54 -3.01
C LYS A 129 15.53 18.19 -2.48
N MET A 130 15.80 16.90 -2.28
CA MET A 130 17.14 16.42 -1.92
C MET A 130 18.16 16.65 -3.04
N GLU A 131 17.77 16.52 -4.31
CA GLU A 131 18.62 16.86 -5.46
C GLU A 131 18.90 18.37 -5.54
N GLU A 132 17.89 19.20 -5.26
CA GLU A 132 18.05 20.66 -5.19
C GLU A 132 19.04 21.06 -4.08
N ILE A 133 18.90 20.48 -2.88
CA ILE A 133 19.86 20.65 -1.78
C ILE A 133 21.25 20.21 -2.20
N HIS A 134 21.41 19.04 -2.83
CA HIS A 134 22.71 18.55 -3.31
C HIS A 134 23.32 19.45 -4.38
N THR A 135 22.52 20.08 -5.23
CA THR A 135 23.00 21.03 -6.23
C THR A 135 23.59 22.28 -5.56
N LEU A 136 22.93 22.77 -4.51
CA LEU A 136 23.36 23.95 -3.76
C LEU A 136 24.49 23.64 -2.75
N ARG A 137 24.54 22.40 -2.25
CA ARG A 137 25.52 21.89 -1.30
C ARG A 137 25.91 20.46 -1.69
N PRO A 138 26.87 20.30 -2.63
CA PRO A 138 27.30 18.98 -3.09
C PRO A 138 27.84 18.11 -1.95
N CYS A 139 27.39 16.86 -1.87
CA CYS A 139 27.99 15.87 -0.96
C CYS A 139 29.40 15.55 -1.49
N GLN A 140 30.44 15.69 -0.66
CA GLN A 140 31.82 15.27 -1.04
C GLN A 140 31.99 13.74 -1.04
N SER A 141 30.91 12.99 -0.81
CA SER A 141 30.93 11.54 -0.73
C SER A 141 30.94 10.90 -2.12
N LEU A 142 31.93 10.05 -2.37
CA LEU A 142 32.05 9.23 -3.57
C LEU A 142 30.98 8.12 -3.66
N THR A 143 30.30 7.80 -2.55
CA THR A 143 29.26 6.77 -2.48
C THR A 143 27.84 7.35 -2.55
N CYS A 144 27.73 8.68 -2.54
CA CYS A 144 26.46 9.39 -2.64
C CYS A 144 25.89 9.20 -4.05
N ALA A 145 24.74 8.51 -4.16
CA ALA A 145 24.11 8.22 -5.46
C ALA A 145 23.83 9.47 -6.32
N HIS A 146 23.63 10.64 -5.69
CA HIS A 146 23.47 11.93 -6.36
C HIS A 146 24.78 12.43 -7.00
N CYS A 147 25.90 12.40 -6.26
CA CYS A 147 27.22 12.74 -6.81
C CYS A 147 27.84 11.63 -7.68
N GLY A 148 27.35 10.39 -7.57
CA GLY A 148 27.69 9.26 -8.43
C GLY A 148 27.10 9.35 -9.84
N ARG A 149 25.99 10.08 -10.06
CA ARG A 149 25.39 10.28 -11.40
C ARG A 149 26.16 11.24 -12.30
N GLY A 150 27.01 12.11 -11.74
CA GLY A 150 28.09 12.81 -12.47
C GLY A 150 29.47 12.15 -12.27
N GLY A 151 29.46 10.93 -11.72
CA GLY A 151 30.56 10.29 -11.01
C GLY A 151 31.79 10.00 -11.86
N GLY A 152 32.96 10.19 -11.26
CA GLY A 152 34.27 9.92 -11.86
C GLY A 152 34.66 10.90 -12.97
N ALA A 153 33.88 10.99 -14.04
CA ALA A 153 34.19 11.75 -15.23
C ALA A 153 34.34 13.26 -14.97
N ALA A 154 33.43 13.90 -14.22
CA ALA A 154 33.53 15.35 -13.94
C ALA A 154 34.71 15.70 -13.00
N VAL A 155 35.03 14.82 -12.06
CA VAL A 155 36.18 14.96 -11.16
C VAL A 155 37.49 14.71 -11.92
N LEU A 156 37.53 13.68 -12.76
CA LEU A 156 38.65 13.38 -13.67
C LEU A 156 38.85 14.50 -14.69
N GLN A 157 37.79 15.14 -15.19
CA GLN A 157 37.88 16.29 -16.09
C GLN A 157 38.54 17.49 -15.38
N LYS A 158 38.14 17.80 -14.14
CA LYS A 158 38.75 18.87 -13.34
C LYS A 158 40.21 18.59 -13.02
N VAL A 159 40.56 17.34 -12.71
CA VAL A 159 41.95 16.91 -12.48
C VAL A 159 42.77 16.99 -13.77
N LYS A 160 42.24 16.50 -14.90
CA LYS A 160 42.88 16.55 -16.22
C LYS A 160 43.14 17.99 -16.68
N VAL A 161 42.19 18.90 -16.46
CA VAL A 161 42.35 20.33 -16.77
C VAL A 161 43.43 20.96 -15.89
N LYS A 162 43.44 20.68 -14.58
CA LYS A 162 44.50 21.15 -13.68
C LYS A 162 45.89 20.66 -14.09
N VAL A 163 46.04 19.38 -14.42
CA VAL A 163 47.32 18.80 -14.86
C VAL A 163 47.77 19.41 -16.18
N LYS A 164 46.87 19.58 -17.16
CA LYS A 164 47.18 20.20 -18.45
C LYS A 164 47.64 21.66 -18.28
N ASP A 165 47.00 22.43 -17.42
CA ASP A 165 47.40 23.81 -17.10
C ASP A 165 48.77 23.87 -16.43
N GLN A 166 49.06 22.94 -15.52
CA GLN A 166 50.32 22.89 -14.79
C GLN A 166 51.48 22.50 -15.71
N VAL A 167 51.27 21.49 -16.57
CA VAL A 167 52.24 21.11 -17.62
C VAL A 167 52.46 22.26 -18.60
N SER A 168 51.40 22.93 -19.05
CA SER A 168 51.51 24.07 -19.99
C SER A 168 52.28 25.25 -19.40
N ARG A 169 52.17 25.49 -18.09
CA ARG A 169 52.97 26.53 -17.41
C ARG A 169 54.44 26.17 -17.31
N ILE A 170 54.76 24.90 -17.00
CA ILE A 170 56.14 24.41 -16.95
C ILE A 170 56.78 24.48 -18.34
N TRP A 171 56.03 24.11 -19.38
CA TRP A 171 56.52 24.10 -20.77
C TRP A 171 56.70 25.49 -21.38
N ARG A 172 55.97 26.51 -20.89
CA ARG A 172 56.16 27.92 -21.30
C ARG A 172 57.19 28.67 -20.46
N ALA A 173 57.69 28.04 -19.40
CA ALA A 173 58.72 28.61 -18.52
C ALA A 173 60.14 28.10 -18.86
N GLN A 174 60.27 27.28 -19.91
CA GLN A 174 61.52 26.96 -20.61
C GLN A 174 61.62 27.78 -21.90
#